data_AF-A0A2U0RXG6-F1
#
_entry.id   AF-A0A2U0RXG6-F1
#
_cell.length_a   1.000
_cell.length_b   1.000
_cell.length_c   1.000
_cell.angle_alpha   90.00
_cell.angle_beta   90.00
_cell.angle_gamma   90.00
#
_symmetry.space_group_name_H-M   'P 1'
#
loop_
_entity.id
_entity.type
_entity.pdbx_description
1 polymer ?
#
loop_
_entity_poly.entity_id
_entity_poly.type
_entity_poly.pdbx_seq_one_letter_code
_entity_poly.pdbx_strand_id
1 'polypeptide(L)'
;MASKIVENLRRRAIKTFMDVLILAELQEKPLSGYDIIGLVHKRFNILVSSGTVYSLLYSLERKGWVAADTEQRKRVYTLTEKGQKTLKTVGQANGEINGLVQTLISPNKQ
;
A
#
# COMPACT_ATOMS: atom_id res chain seq x y z
N MET A 1 26.11 -1.89 -9.98
CA MET A 1 26.06 -1.11 -8.72
C MET A 1 24.85 -0.17 -8.69
N ALA A 2 24.66 0.71 -9.67
CA ALA A 2 23.47 1.58 -9.77
C ALA A 2 22.13 0.81 -9.79
N SER A 3 22.06 -0.32 -10.50
CA SER A 3 20.86 -1.19 -10.54
C SER A 3 20.43 -1.68 -9.14
N LYS A 4 21.37 -2.05 -8.27
CA LYS A 4 21.07 -2.51 -6.89
C LYS A 4 20.53 -1.37 -6.00
N ILE A 5 21.00 -0.15 -6.20
CA ILE A 5 20.49 1.04 -5.49
C ILE A 5 19.04 1.32 -5.91
N VAL A 6 18.78 1.32 -7.21
CA VAL A 6 17.43 1.53 -7.77
C VAL A 6 16.47 0.43 -7.32
N GLU A 7 16.91 -0.83 -7.32
CA GLU A 7 16.09 -1.95 -6.83
C GLU A 7 15.75 -1.80 -5.33
N ASN A 8 16.73 -1.43 -4.50
CA ASN A 8 16.49 -1.20 -3.08
C ASN A 8 15.53 -0.02 -2.84
N LEU A 9 15.66 1.07 -3.61
CA LEU A 9 14.74 2.21 -3.55
C LEU A 9 13.33 1.80 -3.96
N ARG A 10 13.19 1.05 -5.06
CA ARG A 10 11.91 0.51 -5.51
C ARG A 10 11.26 -0.35 -4.43
N ARG A 11 12.00 -1.28 -3.82
CA ARG A 11 11.50 -2.13 -2.72
C ARG A 11 11.07 -1.31 -1.51
N ARG A 12 11.81 -0.27 -1.14
CA ARG A 12 11.46 0.64 -0.04
C ARG A 12 10.17 1.40 -0.36
N ALA A 13 10.06 2.01 -1.54
CA ALA A 13 8.88 2.75 -1.95
C ALA A 13 7.62 1.88 -1.91
N ILE A 14 7.68 0.67 -2.47
CA ILE A 14 6.52 -0.24 -2.47
C ILE A 14 6.11 -0.61 -1.04
N LYS A 15 7.05 -0.88 -0.14
CA LYS A 15 6.73 -1.14 1.27
C LYS A 15 6.13 0.08 1.97
N THR A 16 6.64 1.28 1.69
CA THR A 16 6.15 2.53 2.27
C THR A 16 4.71 2.83 1.84
N PHE A 17 4.36 2.61 0.58
CA PHE A 17 3.04 2.91 0.02
C PHE A 17 2.11 1.68 -0.05
N MET A 18 2.43 0.62 0.70
CA MET A 18 1.66 -0.62 0.69
C MET A 18 0.25 -0.44 1.27
N ASP A 19 0.06 0.50 2.18
CA ASP A 19 -1.27 0.88 2.68
C ASP A 19 -2.14 1.43 1.56
N VAL A 20 -1.65 2.40 0.80
CA VAL A 20 -2.36 3.00 -0.34
C VAL A 20 -2.70 1.94 -1.39
N LEU A 21 -1.75 1.05 -1.69
CA LEU A 21 -1.97 -0.09 -2.58
C LEU A 21 -3.13 -0.97 -2.08
N ILE A 22 -3.13 -1.34 -0.80
CA ILE A 22 -4.19 -2.19 -0.24
C ILE A 22 -5.54 -1.48 -0.31
N LEU A 23 -5.62 -0.18 0.03
CA LEU A 23 -6.87 0.57 -0.09
C LEU A 23 -7.40 0.60 -1.52
N ALA A 24 -6.52 0.79 -2.51
CA ALA A 24 -6.89 0.79 -3.92
C ALA A 24 -7.43 -0.57 -4.38
N GLU A 25 -6.82 -1.68 -3.96
CA GLU A 25 -7.31 -3.01 -4.31
C GLU A 25 -8.63 -3.36 -3.61
N LEU A 26 -8.81 -2.92 -2.37
CA LEU A 26 -10.06 -3.09 -1.61
C LEU A 26 -11.21 -2.23 -2.12
N GLN A 27 -10.93 -1.20 -2.91
CA GLN A 27 -11.96 -0.41 -3.59
C GLN A 27 -12.69 -1.24 -4.66
N GLU A 28 -11.99 -2.16 -5.32
CA GLU A 28 -12.54 -2.99 -6.38
C GLU A 28 -13.29 -4.21 -5.83
N LYS A 29 -12.75 -4.83 -4.77
CA LYS A 29 -13.37 -6.01 -4.15
C LYS A 29 -12.85 -6.29 -2.73
N PRO A 30 -13.64 -7.00 -1.89
CA PRO A 30 -13.15 -7.55 -0.63
C PRO A 30 -11.99 -8.53 -0.84
N LEU A 31 -11.01 -8.53 0.06
CA LEU A 31 -9.82 -9.40 -0.04
C LEU A 31 -9.47 -10.01 1.33
N SER A 32 -9.01 -11.26 1.33
CA SER A 32 -8.37 -11.82 2.52
C SER A 32 -6.91 -11.37 2.63
N GLY A 33 -6.31 -11.53 3.81
CA GLY A 33 -4.88 -11.28 3.99
C GLY A 33 -3.98 -12.11 3.06
N TYR A 34 -4.41 -13.33 2.71
CA TYR A 34 -3.69 -14.18 1.76
C TYR A 34 -3.75 -13.64 0.33
N ASP A 35 -4.91 -13.13 -0.09
CA ASP A 35 -5.07 -12.53 -1.42
C ASP A 35 -4.17 -11.31 -1.58
N ILE A 36 -4.06 -10.49 -0.53
CA ILE A 36 -3.18 -9.31 -0.50
C ILE A 36 -1.70 -9.72 -0.60
N ILE A 37 -1.26 -10.75 0.13
CA ILE A 37 0.11 -11.28 0.02
C ILE A 37 0.40 -11.73 -1.42
N GLY A 38 -0.52 -12.50 -2.01
CA GLY A 38 -0.40 -12.99 -3.37
C GLY A 38 -0.36 -11.85 -4.40
N LEU A 39 -1.19 -10.82 -4.20
CA LEU A 39 -1.25 -9.65 -5.05
C LEU A 39 0.06 -8.86 -5.06
N VAL A 40 0.61 -8.56 -3.87
CA VAL A 40 1.88 -7.83 -3.75
C VAL A 40 3.01 -8.59 -4.43
N HIS A 41 3.06 -9.91 -4.24
CA HIS A 41 4.05 -10.76 -4.88
C HIS A 41 3.90 -10.75 -6.41
N LYS A 42 2.69 -10.99 -6.93
CA LYS A 42 2.41 -11.05 -8.37
C LYS A 42 2.69 -9.73 -9.07
N ARG A 43 2.32 -8.59 -8.46
CA ARG A 43 2.42 -7.28 -9.11
C ARG A 43 3.84 -6.69 -9.05
N PHE A 44 4.57 -6.95 -7.98
CA PHE A 44 5.85 -6.28 -7.73
C PHE A 44 7.06 -7.20 -7.66
N ASN A 45 6.87 -8.52 -7.70
CA ASN A 45 7.92 -9.51 -7.48
C ASN A 45 8.65 -9.29 -6.13
N ILE A 46 7.87 -8.92 -5.10
CA ILE A 46 8.35 -8.69 -3.74
C ILE A 46 7.68 -9.69 -2.83
N LEU A 47 8.50 -10.48 -2.14
CA LEU A 47 8.05 -11.32 -1.03
C LEU A 47 7.89 -10.44 0.21
N VAL A 48 6.66 -10.38 0.70
CA VAL A 48 6.31 -9.74 1.98
C VAL A 48 5.86 -10.84 2.92
N SER A 49 6.36 -10.82 4.15
CA SER A 49 5.94 -11.82 5.13
C SER A 49 4.46 -11.63 5.48
N SER A 50 3.79 -12.72 5.83
CA SER A 50 2.42 -12.68 6.33
C SER A 50 2.31 -11.72 7.52
N GLY A 51 3.25 -11.78 8.46
CA GLY A 51 3.31 -10.87 9.62
C GLY A 51 3.28 -9.39 9.21
N THR A 52 4.06 -8.97 8.21
CA THR A 52 4.04 -7.59 7.74
C THR A 52 2.68 -7.19 7.16
N VAL A 53 2.06 -8.05 6.34
CA VAL A 53 0.74 -7.76 5.76
C VAL A 53 -0.34 -7.69 6.85
N TYR A 54 -0.37 -8.64 7.78
CA TYR A 54 -1.35 -8.64 8.87
C TYR A 54 -1.15 -7.46 9.84
N SER A 55 0.09 -7.12 10.20
CA SER A 55 0.37 -5.92 11.00
C SER A 55 -0.11 -4.64 10.32
N LEU A 56 0.04 -4.56 8.99
CA LEU A 56 -0.48 -3.44 8.22
C LEU A 56 -2.01 -3.42 8.23
N LEU A 57 -2.67 -4.54 7.94
CA LEU A 57 -4.12 -4.65 7.96
C LEU A 57 -4.72 -4.27 9.32
N TYR A 58 -4.11 -4.70 10.42
CA TYR A 58 -4.51 -4.27 11.76
C TYR A 58 -4.34 -2.76 11.97
N SER A 59 -3.28 -2.16 11.42
CA SER A 59 -3.09 -0.71 11.47
C SER A 59 -4.17 0.04 10.68
N LEU A 60 -4.52 -0.45 9.49
CA LEU A 60 -5.59 0.13 8.65
C LEU A 60 -6.96 0.03 9.32
N GLU A 61 -7.25 -1.10 9.98
CA GLU A 61 -8.47 -1.33 10.73
C GLU A 61 -8.56 -0.38 11.94
N ARG A 62 -7.48 -0.22 12.71
CA ARG A 62 -7.41 0.77 13.81
C ARG A 62 -7.58 2.21 13.34
N LYS A 63 -7.09 2.54 12.14
CA LYS A 63 -7.34 3.85 11.51
C LYS A 63 -8.79 4.01 11.04
N GLY A 64 -9.57 2.93 10.98
CA GLY A 64 -10.91 2.88 10.43
C GLY A 64 -10.94 2.99 8.91
N TRP A 65 -9.83 2.72 8.22
CA TRP A 65 -9.75 2.77 6.76
C TRP A 65 -10.27 1.48 6.11
N VAL A 66 -10.18 0.37 6.82
CA VAL A 66 -10.75 -0.92 6.42
C VAL A 66 -11.58 -1.49 7.56
N ALA A 67 -12.57 -2.30 7.22
CA ALA A 67 -13.28 -3.17 8.17
C ALA A 67 -12.89 -4.61 7.88
N ALA A 68 -13.00 -5.48 8.90
CA ALA A 68 -12.78 -6.91 8.73
C ALA A 68 -14.01 -7.68 9.16
N ASP A 69 -14.40 -8.66 8.35
CA ASP A 69 -15.44 -9.64 8.66
C ASP A 69 -14.86 -11.06 8.59
N THR A 70 -15.52 -12.02 9.24
CA THR A 70 -15.16 -13.43 9.19
C THR A 70 -16.12 -14.17 8.27
N GLU A 71 -15.71 -14.39 7.02
CA GLU A 71 -16.45 -15.19 6.06
C GLU A 71 -15.84 -16.58 5.94
N GLN A 72 -16.62 -17.64 6.17
CA GLN A 72 -16.19 -19.04 5.99
C GLN A 72 -14.83 -19.36 6.66
N ARG A 73 -14.63 -18.88 7.89
CA ARG A 73 -13.38 -19.02 8.68
C ARG A 73 -12.17 -18.24 8.14
N LYS A 74 -12.36 -17.38 7.15
CA LYS A 74 -11.34 -16.47 6.63
C LYS A 74 -11.68 -15.04 7.03
N ARG A 75 -10.67 -14.29 7.44
CA ARG A 75 -10.82 -12.86 7.68
C ARG A 75 -10.74 -12.13 6.33
N VAL A 76 -11.83 -11.49 5.95
CA VAL A 76 -11.98 -10.72 4.72
C VAL A 76 -12.03 -9.26 5.10
N TYR A 77 -11.31 -8.42 4.35
CA TYR A 77 -11.22 -6.99 4.56
C TYR A 77 -12.01 -6.26 3.49
N THR A 78 -12.67 -5.17 3.88
CA THR A 78 -13.44 -4.29 3.00
C THR A 78 -13.03 -2.83 3.23
N LEU A 79 -13.10 -2.03 2.17
CA LEU A 79 -12.83 -0.59 2.27
C LEU A 79 -13.99 0.12 2.97
N THR A 80 -13.71 0.97 3.95
CA THR A 80 -14.73 1.82 4.59
C THR A 80 -14.91 3.13 3.83
N GLU A 81 -15.97 3.89 4.14
CA GLU A 81 -16.12 5.26 3.63
C GLU A 81 -14.94 6.17 3.99
N LYS A 82 -14.39 6.02 5.21
CA LYS A 82 -13.21 6.77 5.65
C LYS A 82 -11.98 6.36 4.85
N GLY A 83 -11.81 5.07 4.56
CA GLY A 83 -10.78 4.54 3.67
C GLY A 83 -10.90 5.11 2.27
N GLN A 84 -12.10 5.15 1.69
CA GLN A 84 -12.36 5.70 0.36
C GLN A 84 -12.04 7.20 0.29
N LYS A 85 -12.45 7.98 1.28
CA LYS A 85 -12.09 9.41 1.39
C LYS A 85 -10.57 9.59 1.46
N THR A 86 -9.90 8.77 2.26
CA THR A 86 -8.44 8.81 2.41
C THR A 86 -7.73 8.49 1.08
N LEU A 87 -8.16 7.43 0.39
CA LEU A 87 -7.61 7.05 -0.90
C LEU A 87 -7.78 8.15 -1.95
N LYS A 88 -8.95 8.81 -1.97
CA LYS A 88 -9.20 9.96 -2.84
C LYS A 88 -8.26 11.12 -2.55
N THR A 89 -8.04 11.46 -1.28
CA THR A 89 -7.07 12.51 -0.88
C THR A 89 -5.67 12.18 -1.36
N VAL A 90 -5.22 10.93 -1.19
CA VAL A 90 -3.90 10.49 -1.67
C VAL A 90 -3.80 10.59 -3.20
N GLY A 91 -4.86 10.20 -3.93
CA GLY A 91 -4.90 10.34 -5.38
C GLY A 91 -4.80 11.79 -5.86
N GLN A 92 -5.41 12.73 -5.13
CA GLN A 92 -5.31 14.17 -5.42
C GLN A 92 -3.91 14.73 -5.13
N ALA A 93 -3.20 14.17 -4.15
CA ALA A 93 -1.84 14.59 -3.79
C ALA A 93 -0.73 14.04 -4.73
N ASN A 94 -1.08 13.30 -5.79
CA ASN A 94 -0.09 12.70 -6.70
C ASN A 94 0.90 13.72 -7.30
N GLY A 95 0.41 14.91 -7.68
CA GLY A 95 1.26 15.99 -8.19
C GLY A 95 2.30 16.47 -7.16
N GLU A 96 1.86 16.68 -5.92
CA GLU A 96 2.71 17.12 -4.80
C GLU A 96 3.76 16.06 -4.44
N ILE A 97 3.36 14.78 -4.38
CA ILE A 97 4.26 13.67 -4.10
C ILE A 97 5.34 13.56 -5.18
N ASN A 98 4.96 13.68 -6.47
CA ASN A 98 5.92 13.66 -7.56
C ASN A 98 6.90 14.84 -7.48
N GLY A 99 6.41 16.04 -7.18
CA GLY A 99 7.25 17.22 -6.97
C GLY A 99 8.23 17.07 -5.80
N LEU A 100 7.77 16.48 -4.70
CA LEU A 100 8.62 16.19 -3.54
C LEU A 100 9.74 15.21 -3.90
N VAL A 101 9.42 14.09 -4.57
CA VAL A 101 10.43 13.10 -4.95
C VAL A 101 11.49 13.71 -5.88
N GLN A 102 11.08 14.51 -6.87
CA GLN A 102 12.01 15.20 -7.77
C GLN A 102 12.96 16.13 -7.00
N THR A 103 12.41 16.91 -6.07
CA THR A 103 13.20 17.83 -5.21
C THR A 103 14.21 17.09 -4.35
N LEU A 104 13.86 15.91 -3.83
CA LEU A 104 14.73 15.11 -2.97
C LEU A 104 15.90 14.45 -3.73
N ILE A 105 15.66 13.98 -4.96
CA ILE A 105 16.67 13.22 -5.73
C ILE A 105 17.51 14.10 -6.66
N SER A 106 16.97 15.26 -7.05
CA SER A 106 17.65 16.25 -7.87
C SER A 106 17.64 17.58 -7.13
N PRO A 107 18.42 17.73 -6.04
CA PRO A 107 18.52 19.02 -5.36
C PRO A 107 18.99 20.02 -6.41
N ASN A 108 18.17 21.06 -6.63
CA ASN A 108 18.50 22.17 -7.53
C ASN A 108 19.94 22.60 -7.22
N LYS A 109 20.83 22.45 -8.20
CA LYS A 109 22.08 23.19 -8.20
C LYS A 109 21.69 24.65 -8.40
N GLN A 110 21.58 25.39 -7.30
CA GLN A 110 21.76 26.83 -7.37
C GLN A 110 23.22 27.10 -7.76
#